data_AF-A0A9W4LVB7-F1
#
_entry.id   AF-A0A9W4LVB7-F1
#
_cell.length_a   1.000
_cell.length_b   1.000
_cell.length_c   1.000
_cell.angle_alpha   90.00
_cell.angle_beta   90.00
_cell.angle_gamma   90.00
#
_symmetry.space_group_name_H-M   'P 1'
#
loop_
_entity.id
_entity.type
_entity.pdbx_description
1 polymer ?
#
loop_
_entity_poly.entity_id
_entity_poly.type
_entity_poly.pdbx_seq_one_letter_code
_entity_poly.pdbx_strand_id
1 'polypeptide(L)'
;MRGFYIPYGENDKHAEALKAGLARLPSNFTAELCGWCEGRGRYSQTYNAGCGMGYFSAMGGCERCKGAGLIQGDKPASASVIHQVLNAGDRDG
;
A
#
# COMPACT_ATOMS: atom_id res chain seq x y z
N MET A 1 6.44 -16.01 1.49
CA MET A 1 5.25 -15.16 1.23
C MET A 1 5.58 -14.23 0.07
N ARG A 2 4.90 -14.38 -1.08
CA ARG A 2 4.99 -13.41 -2.18
C ARG A 2 4.24 -12.15 -1.74
N GLY A 3 4.94 -11.04 -1.56
CA GLY A 3 4.31 -9.74 -1.31
C GLY A 3 3.49 -9.29 -2.50
N PHE A 4 2.46 -8.48 -2.26
CA PHE A 4 1.70 -7.82 -3.32
C PHE A 4 2.65 -6.90 -4.08
N TYR A 5 2.72 -7.03 -5.41
CA TYR A 5 3.66 -6.28 -6.24
C TYR A 5 2.95 -5.08 -6.89
N ILE A 6 3.42 -3.87 -6.56
CA ILE A 6 3.01 -2.63 -7.22
C ILE A 6 4.15 -2.21 -8.16
N PRO A 7 3.88 -2.01 -9.47
CA PRO A 7 4.90 -1.57 -10.41
C PRO A 7 5.54 -0.25 -9.98
N TYR A 8 6.85 -0.12 -10.23
CA TYR A 8 7.57 1.10 -9.90
C TYR A 8 6.96 2.31 -10.64
N GLY A 9 6.55 3.34 -9.89
CA GLY A 9 5.97 4.55 -10.46
C GLY A 9 4.44 4.54 -10.53
N GLU A 10 3.81 3.39 -10.28
CA GLU A 10 2.34 3.25 -10.25
C GLU A 10 1.78 3.35 -8.81
N ASN A 11 2.61 3.69 -7.83
CA ASN A 11 2.23 3.65 -6.41
C ASN A 11 1.15 4.66 -6.04
N ASP A 12 1.18 5.85 -6.62
CA ASP A 12 0.14 6.85 -6.41
C ASP A 12 -1.17 6.41 -7.07
N LYS A 13 -1.12 5.89 -8.30
CA LYS A 13 -2.31 5.31 -8.97
C LYS A 13 -2.90 4.14 -8.20
N HIS A 14 -2.05 3.28 -7.65
CA HIS A 14 -2.48 2.18 -6.79
C HIS A 14 -3.16 2.69 -5.52
N ALA A 15 -2.61 3.71 -4.87
CA ALA A 15 -3.22 4.34 -3.70
C ALA A 15 -4.58 4.96 -4.03
N GLU A 16 -4.70 5.65 -5.16
CA GLU A 16 -5.97 6.22 -5.64
C GLU A 16 -6.99 5.13 -5.98
N ALA A 17 -6.58 4.01 -6.59
CA ALA A 17 -7.46 2.88 -6.86
C ALA A 17 -7.99 2.25 -5.55
N LEU A 18 -7.13 2.11 -4.54
CA LEU A 18 -7.55 1.64 -3.21
C LEU A 18 -8.53 2.61 -2.55
N LYS A 19 -8.27 3.92 -2.60
CA LYS A 19 -9.18 4.96 -2.10
C LYS A 19 -10.54 4.89 -2.78
N ALA A 20 -10.57 4.83 -4.11
CA ALA A 20 -11.79 4.74 -4.90
C ALA A 20 -12.59 3.47 -4.56
N GLY A 21 -11.90 2.33 -4.41
CA GLY A 21 -12.51 1.08 -3.99
C GLY A 21 -13.13 1.13 -2.60
N LEU A 22 -12.39 1.66 -1.61
CA LEU A 22 -12.88 1.79 -0.23
C LEU A 22 -14.07 2.73 -0.13
N ALA A 23 -14.09 3.82 -0.92
CA ALA A 23 -15.22 4.76 -0.95
C ALA A 23 -16.53 4.14 -1.47
N ARG A 24 -16.45 3.03 -2.21
CA ARG A 24 -17.60 2.30 -2.76
C ARG A 24 -18.01 1.10 -1.94
N LEU A 25 -17.16 0.68 -1.00
CA LEU A 25 -17.44 -0.40 -0.09
C LEU A 25 -18.24 0.13 1.11
N PRO A 26 -19.02 -0.74 1.78
CA PRO A 26 -19.80 -0.31 2.93
C PRO A 26 -18.88 0.19 4.05
N SER A 27 -19.36 1.15 4.86
CA SER A 27 -18.58 1.78 5.93
C SER A 27 -18.10 0.84 7.03
N ASN A 28 -18.66 -0.37 7.12
CA ASN A 28 -18.23 -1.44 8.01
C ASN A 28 -17.24 -2.43 7.36
N PHE A 29 -16.73 -2.13 6.16
CA PHE A 29 -15.73 -2.96 5.52
C PHE A 29 -14.44 -2.98 6.35
N THR A 30 -13.89 -4.18 6.55
CA THR A 30 -12.84 -4.43 7.56
C THR A 30 -11.43 -3.94 7.18
N ALA A 31 -11.26 -3.33 6.01
CA ALA A 31 -9.96 -2.93 5.49
C ALA A 31 -9.85 -1.42 5.34
N GLU A 32 -8.64 -0.91 5.55
CA GLU A 32 -8.33 0.51 5.50
C GLU A 32 -6.97 0.73 4.84
N LEU A 33 -6.73 1.97 4.39
CA LEU A 33 -5.42 2.33 3.85
C LEU A 33 -4.36 2.23 4.94
N CYS A 34 -3.20 1.74 4.57
CA CYS A 34 -2.06 1.75 5.47
C CYS A 34 -1.61 3.20 5.71
N GLY A 35 -1.87 3.75 6.89
CA GLY A 35 -1.52 5.13 7.23
C GLY A 35 -0.03 5.47 7.15
N TRP A 36 0.87 4.47 7.18
CA TRP A 36 2.32 4.70 7.06
C TRP A 36 2.77 5.02 5.63
N CYS A 37 2.07 4.49 4.63
CA CYS A 37 2.40 4.71 3.22
C CYS A 37 1.25 5.33 2.42
N GLU A 38 0.13 5.64 3.09
CA GLU A 38 -1.07 6.25 2.52
C GLU A 38 -1.61 5.47 1.30
N GLY A 39 -1.56 4.14 1.35
CA GLY A 39 -2.00 3.30 0.23
C GLY A 39 -0.93 3.01 -0.81
N ARG A 40 0.22 3.67 -0.79
CA ARG A 40 1.24 3.56 -1.85
C ARG A 40 2.03 2.25 -1.83
N GLY A 41 2.00 1.52 -0.71
CA GLY A 41 2.77 0.30 -0.50
C GLY A 41 4.29 0.53 -0.35
N ARG A 42 4.76 1.77 -0.49
CA ARG A 42 6.16 2.16 -0.29
C ARG A 42 6.23 3.57 0.27
N TYR A 43 7.33 3.91 0.92
CA TYR A 43 7.63 5.26 1.38
C TYR A 43 9.15 5.51 1.35
N SER A 44 9.53 6.78 1.43
CA SER A 44 10.94 7.17 1.52
C SER A 44 11.53 6.69 2.84
N GLN A 45 12.53 5.82 2.78
CA GLN A 45 13.24 5.30 3.94
C GLN A 45 14.66 5.85 3.96
N THR A 46 15.11 6.29 5.13
CA THR A 46 16.45 6.82 5.34
C THR A 46 17.36 5.69 5.84
N TYR A 47 18.44 5.43 5.13
CA TYR A 47 19.42 4.39 5.44
C TYR A 47 20.76 5.02 5.84
N ASN A 48 21.45 4.40 6.78
CA ASN A 48 22.81 4.78 7.16
C ASN A 48 23.80 4.18 6.14
N ALA A 49 24.60 5.04 5.50
CA ALA A 49 25.69 4.62 4.64
C ALA A 49 26.87 4.19 5.53
N GLY A 50 26.90 2.91 5.91
CA GLY A 50 27.83 2.34 6.88
C GLY A 50 29.34 2.48 6.57
N CYS A 51 29.73 3.05 5.44
CA CYS A 51 31.13 3.24 5.03
C CYS A 51 31.60 4.71 4.99
N GLY A 52 30.79 5.69 5.42
CA GLY A 52 31.20 7.10 5.29
C GLY A 52 30.20 8.13 5.83
N MET A 53 29.78 7.98 7.09
CA MET A 53 29.15 9.05 7.90
C MET A 53 28.03 9.85 7.17
N GLY A 54 27.12 9.16 6.46
CA GLY A 54 26.06 9.80 5.69
C GLY A 54 24.74 9.06 5.78
N TYR A 55 23.64 9.78 5.56
CA TYR A 55 22.31 9.22 5.37
C TYR A 55 21.92 9.35 3.91
N PHE A 56 21.36 8.29 3.32
CA PHE A 56 20.73 8.36 2.01
C PHE A 56 19.28 7.92 2.10
N SER A 57 18.42 8.53 1.31
CA SER A 57 17.01 8.17 1.23
C SER A 57 16.76 7.33 -0.01
N ALA A 58 16.06 6.21 0.14
CA ALA A 58 15.62 5.39 -0.98
C ALA A 58 14.16 4.95 -0.77
N MET A 59 13.46 4.69 -1.88
CA MET A 59 12.11 4.13 -1.82
C MET A 59 12.18 2.68 -1.36
N GLY A 60 11.61 2.39 -0.19
CA GLY A 60 11.51 1.04 0.34
C GLY A 60 10.06 0.60 0.50
N GLY A 61 9.83 -0.71 0.41
CA GLY A 61 8.52 -1.30 0.64
C GLY A 61 8.01 -1.01 2.05
N CYS A 62 6.73 -0.73 2.19
CA CYS A 62 6.13 -0.47 3.50
C CYS A 62 6.01 -1.78 4.28
N GLU A 63 6.72 -1.88 5.40
CA GLU A 63 6.75 -3.09 6.22
C GLU A 63 5.40 -3.40 6.90
N ARG A 64 4.63 -2.35 7.24
CA ARG A 64 3.34 -2.45 7.93
C ARG A 64 2.28 -3.15 7.06
N CYS A 65 2.22 -2.82 5.78
CA CYS A 65 1.31 -3.45 4.83
C CYS A 65 1.99 -4.45 3.88
N LYS A 66 3.27 -4.78 4.11
CA LYS A 66 4.08 -5.68 3.27
C LYS A 66 4.03 -5.32 1.77
N GLY A 67 4.03 -4.03 1.45
CA GLY A 67 3.97 -3.54 0.07
C GLY A 67 2.59 -3.40 -0.54
N ALA A 68 1.51 -3.82 0.15
CA ALA A 68 0.17 -3.86 -0.44
C ALA A 68 -0.57 -2.52 -0.45
N GLY A 69 -0.21 -1.58 0.44
CA GLY A 69 -0.93 -0.33 0.64
C GLY A 69 -2.18 -0.43 1.50
N LEU A 70 -2.68 -1.64 1.77
CA LEU A 70 -3.92 -1.89 2.51
C LEU A 70 -3.67 -2.76 3.75
N ILE A 71 -4.36 -2.47 4.84
CA ILE A 71 -4.37 -3.26 6.08
C ILE A 71 -5.78 -3.72 6.41
N GLN A 72 -5.90 -4.82 7.13
CA GLN A 72 -7.16 -5.37 7.63
C GLN A 72 -6.99 -5.61 9.13
N GLY A 73 -7.54 -4.71 9.95
CA GLY A 73 -7.15 -4.58 11.34
C GLY A 73 -5.64 -4.35 11.47
N ASP A 74 -4.96 -5.17 12.27
CA ASP A 74 -3.53 -5.02 12.54
C ASP A 74 -2.57 -5.73 11.58
N LYS A 75 -3.11 -6.35 10.52
CA LYS A 75 -2.35 -7.17 9.59
C LYS A 75 -2.41 -6.61 8.18
N PRO A 76 -1.41 -6.90 7.32
CA PRO A 76 -1.53 -6.67 5.89
C PRO A 76 -2.82 -7.29 5.36
N ALA A 77 -3.56 -6.55 4.54
CA ALA A 77 -4.76 -7.08 3.92
C ALA A 77 -4.40 -8.30 3.06
N SER A 78 -5.26 -9.32 3.07
CA SER A 78 -5.08 -10.48 2.19
C SER A 78 -5.23 -10.07 0.73
N ALA A 79 -4.61 -10.83 -0.19
CA ALA A 79 -4.74 -10.58 -1.63
C ALA A 79 -6.21 -10.50 -2.08
N SER A 80 -7.07 -11.39 -1.57
CA SER A 80 -8.50 -11.39 -1.85
C SER A 80 -9.19 -10.09 -1.46
N VAL A 81 -8.86 -9.54 -0.28
CA VAL A 81 -9.41 -8.25 0.18
C VAL A 81 -8.92 -7.11 -0.70
N ILE A 82 -7.63 -7.08 -1.03
CA ILE A 82 -7.07 -6.06 -1.93
C ILE A 82 -7.76 -6.09 -3.29
N HIS A 83 -7.95 -7.27 -3.88
CA HIS A 83 -8.68 -7.42 -5.14
C HIS A 83 -10.14 -6.99 -5.03
N GLN A 84 -10.83 -7.28 -3.91
CA GLN A 84 -12.20 -6.79 -3.68
C GLN A 84 -12.27 -5.26 -3.68
N VAL A 85 -11.32 -4.60 -3.00
CA VAL A 85 -11.23 -3.13 -3.00
C VAL A 85 -10.97 -2.61 -4.41
N LEU A 86 -9.94 -3.10 -5.09
CA LEU A 86 -9.60 -2.64 -6.44
C LEU A 86 -10.75 -2.85 -7.43
N ASN A 87 -11.38 -4.03 -7.42
CA ASN A 87 -12.53 -4.33 -8.28
C ASN A 87 -13.75 -3.46 -7.96
N ALA A 88 -13.94 -3.03 -6.70
CA ALA A 88 -15.01 -2.10 -6.38
C ALA A 88 -14.77 -0.73 -7.04
N GLY A 89 -13.51 -0.27 -7.07
CA GLY A 89 -13.09 0.99 -7.69
C GLY A 89 -13.18 1.00 -9.22
N ASP A 90 -13.03 -0.17 -9.86
CA ASP A 90 -13.00 -0.32 -11.32
C ASP A 90 -14.38 -0.42 -11.99
N ARG A 91 -15.46 -0.62 -11.21
CA ARG A 91 -16.83 -0.92 -11.71
C ARG A 91 -17.53 0.15 -12.57
N ASP A 92 -16.85 1.21 -12.98
CA ASP A 92 -17.35 2.23 -13.93
C ASP A 92 -16.51 2.34 -15.22
N GLY A 93 -15.66 1.36 -15.51
CA GLY A 93 -14.90 1.25 -16.77
C GLY A 93 -15.66 0.60 -17.91
#